data_AF-A0AA51BJ84-F1
#
_entry.id   AF-A0AA51BJ84-F1
#
_cell.length_a   1.000
_cell.length_b   1.000
_cell.length_c   1.000
_cell.angle_alpha   90.00
_cell.angle_beta   90.00
_cell.angle_gamma   90.00
#
_symmetry.space_group_name_H-M   'P 1'
#
loop_
_entity.id
_entity.type
_entity.pdbx_description
1 polymer ?
#
loop_
_entity_poly.entity_id
_entity_poly.type
_entity_poly.pdbx_seq_one_letter_code
_entity_poly.pdbx_strand_id
1 'polypeptide(L)' 'ITFVNKHLGKLNLEVVELDSQFHDGVYLCLLMGLLEGFFVPLYDFHPTPDDFDQKVHNV' A
#
# COMPACT_ATOMS: atom_id res chain seq x y z
N ILE A 1 2.34 9.19 9.68
CA ILE A 1 3.57 8.96 8.87
C ILE A 1 4.52 7.97 9.57
N THR A 2 4.96 8.23 10.82
CA THR A 2 5.90 7.37 11.56
C THR A 2 5.47 5.90 11.73
N PHE A 3 4.18 5.65 11.99
CA PHE A 3 3.66 4.28 12.10
C PHE A 3 3.82 3.50 10.79
N VAL A 4 3.48 4.14 9.67
CA VAL A 4 3.54 3.53 8.35
C VAL A 4 4.99 3.30 7.94
N ASN A 5 5.87 4.29 8.12
CA ASN A 5 7.31 4.15 7.85
C ASN A 5 7.99 3.08 8.70
N LYS A 6 7.51 2.82 9.91
CA LYS A 6 8.02 1.70 10.73
C LYS A 6 7.72 0.33 10.12
N HIS A 7 6.59 0.19 9.43
CA HIS A 7 6.19 -1.07 8.79
C HIS A 7 6.75 -1.16 7.36
N LEU A 8 6.48 -0.15 6.55
CA LEU A 8 6.94 -0.05 5.16
C LEU A 8 8.46 0.10 5.04
N GLY A 9 9.13 0.67 6.04
CA GLY A 9 10.59 0.71 6.09
C GLY A 9 11.23 -0.68 6.11
N LYS A 10 10.51 -1.73 6.52
CA LYS A 10 10.98 -3.13 6.37
C LYS A 10 11.08 -3.57 4.90
N LEU A 11 10.35 -2.91 4.01
CA LEU A 11 10.36 -3.11 2.56
C LEU A 11 11.20 -2.05 1.84
N ASN A 12 11.97 -1.23 2.57
CA ASN A 12 12.67 -0.05 2.06
C ASN A 12 11.73 0.96 1.36
N LEU A 13 10.47 1.00 1.78
CA LEU A 13 9.50 1.98 1.31
C LEU A 13 9.40 3.11 2.33
N GLU A 14 9.57 4.34 1.86
CA GLU A 14 9.46 5.55 2.69
C GLU A 14 8.25 6.37 2.23
N VAL A 15 7.33 6.59 3.15
CA VAL A 15 6.16 7.42 2.97
C VAL A 15 6.47 8.83 3.46
N VAL A 16 6.40 9.77 2.53
CA VAL A 16 6.59 11.21 2.77
C VAL A 16 5.23 11.88 2.94
N GLU A 17 4.23 11.47 2.15
CA GLU A 17 2.91 12.09 2.11
C GLU A 17 1.82 11.03 2.03
N LEU A 18 1.05 10.89 3.11
CA LEU A 18 0.04 9.84 3.24
C LEU A 18 -1.09 10.02 2.22
N ASP A 19 -1.64 11.22 2.08
CA ASP A 19 -2.80 11.47 1.22
C ASP A 19 -2.52 11.17 -0.25
N SER A 20 -1.32 11.51 -0.74
CA SER A 20 -0.90 11.24 -2.12
C SER A 20 -0.49 9.78 -2.33
N GLN A 21 0.27 9.19 -1.40
CA GLN A 21 0.81 7.83 -1.59
C GLN A 21 -0.21 6.73 -1.27
N PHE A 22 -1.25 6.99 -0.48
CA PHE A 22 -2.32 6.03 -0.21
C PHE A 22 -3.46 6.11 -1.21
N HIS A 23 -3.43 7.07 -2.13
CA HIS A 23 -4.51 7.32 -3.09
C HIS A 23 -4.75 6.14 -4.05
N ASP A 24 -3.73 5.32 -4.29
CA ASP A 24 -3.75 4.18 -5.20
C ASP A 24 -4.11 2.85 -4.51
N GLY A 25 -4.32 2.85 -3.19
CA GLY A 25 -4.62 1.66 -2.37
C GLY A 25 -3.46 0.67 -2.19
N VAL A 26 -2.42 0.71 -3.04
CA VAL A 26 -1.24 -0.19 -2.99
C VAL A 26 -0.54 -0.17 -1.64
N TYR A 27 -0.24 1.02 -1.13
CA TYR A 27 0.42 1.18 0.18
C TYR A 27 -0.47 0.72 1.33
N LEU A 28 -1.80 0.79 1.18
CA LEU A 28 -2.77 0.29 2.15
C LEU A 28 -2.77 -1.23 2.18
N CYS A 29 -2.84 -1.91 1.02
CA CYS A 29 -2.74 -3.37 0.92
C CYS A 29 -1.43 -3.88 1.53
N LEU A 30 -0.30 -3.26 1.19
CA LEU A 30 1.01 -3.63 1.74
C LEU A 30 1.05 -3.43 3.26
N LEU A 31 0.52 -2.30 3.76
CA LEU A 31 0.45 -2.05 5.20
C LEU A 31 -0.41 -3.11 5.91
N MET A 32 -1.61 -3.40 5.40
CA MET A 32 -2.51 -4.42 5.95
C MET A 32 -1.84 -5.79 6.04
N GLY A 33 -1.16 -6.23 4.98
CA GLY A 33 -0.38 -7.47 5.00
C GLY A 33 0.73 -7.43 6.06
N LEU A 34 1.50 -6.34 6.12
CA LEU A 34 2.57 -6.17 7.11
C LEU A 34 2.05 -6.13 8.56
N LEU A 35 0.82 -5.68 8.79
CA LEU A 35 0.17 -5.69 10.11
C LEU A 35 -0.24 -7.10 10.52
N GLU A 36 -0.81 -7.87 9.59
CA GLU A 36 -1.22 -9.26 9.81
C GLU A 36 -0.05 -10.26 9.72
N GLY A 37 1.13 -9.81 9.28
CA GLY A 37 2.33 -10.64 9.16
C GLY A 37 2.36 -11.53 7.92
N PHE A 38 1.55 -11.24 6.90
CA PHE A 38 1.57 -11.92 5.61
C PHE A 38 1.76 -10.94 4.46
N PHE A 39 2.22 -11.44 3.31
CA PHE A 39 2.30 -10.60 2.11
C PHE A 39 0.98 -10.71 1.34
N VAL A 40 0.34 -9.58 1.08
CA VAL A 40 -0.77 -9.55 0.12
C VAL A 40 -0.19 -9.92 -1.24
N PRO A 41 -0.73 -10.95 -1.91
CA PRO A 41 -0.24 -11.35 -3.22
C PRO A 41 -0.48 -10.25 -4.27
N LEU A 42 0.52 -9.97 -5.10
CA LEU A 42 0.46 -8.93 -6.16
C LEU A 42 -0.61 -9.19 -7.24
N TYR A 43 -1.28 -10.35 -7.24
CA TYR A 43 -2.40 -10.64 -8.13
C TYR A 43 -3.76 -10.23 -7.56
N ASP A 44 -3.83 -9.97 -6.26
CA ASP A 44 -5.07 -9.65 -5.51
C ASP A 44 -5.33 -8.14 -5.46
N PHE A 45 -4.35 -7.34 -5.89
CA PHE A 45 -4.45 -5.89 -6.03
C PHE A 45 -3.61 -5.42 -7.22
N HIS A 46 -3.90 -4.24 -7.74
CA HIS A 46 -3.17 -3.63 -8.85
C HIS A 46 -1.99 -2.81 -8.32
N PRO A 47 -0.72 -3.26 -8.44
CA PRO A 47 0.45 -2.51 -7.96
C PRO A 47 0.70 -1.21 -8.75
N THR A 48 0.18 -1.11 -9.96
CA THR A 48 0.19 0.10 -10.80
C THR A 48 -1.22 0.30 -11.35
N PRO A 49 -2.13 0.89 -10.56
CA PRO A 49 -3.48 1.17 -11.03
C PRO A 49 -3.44 2.37 -11.99
N ASP A 50 -3.74 2.12 -13.27
CA ASP A 50 -3.84 3.17 -14.29
C ASP A 50 -5.24 3.80 -14.33
N ASP A 51 -6.27 3.03 -13.97
CA ASP A 51 -7.67 3.46 -14.01
C ASP A 51 -8.22 3.75 -12.60
N PHE A 52 -9.18 4.68 -12.50
CA PHE A 52 -9.89 4.98 -11.26
C PHE A 52 -10.58 3.74 -10.69
N ASP A 53 -11.16 2.89 -11.54
CA ASP A 53 -11.77 1.62 -11.11
C ASP A 53 -10.75 0.67 -10.47
N GLN A 54 -9.50 0.64 -10.96
CA GLN A 54 -8.42 -0.17 -10.37
C GLN A 54 -7.97 0.39 -9.01
N LYS A 55 -7.96 1.71 -8.86
CA LYS A 55 -7.67 2.37 -7.57
C LYS A 55 -8.74 2.06 -6.53
N VAL A 56 -10.01 2.10 -6.94
CA VAL A 56 -11.14 1.73 -6.08
C VAL A 56 -11.11 0.24 -5.74
N HIS A 57 -10.70 -0.63 -6.66
CA HIS A 57 -10.57 -2.06 -6.39
C HIS A 57 -9.52 -2.38 -5.30
N ASN A 58 -8.48 -1.55 -5.18
CA ASN A 58 -7.44 -1.69 -4.17
C ASN A 58 -7.83 -1.13 -2.79
N VAL A 59 -8.95 -0.40 -2.66
CA VAL A 59 -9.36 0.32 -1.44
C VAL A 59 -10.54 -0.36 -0.75
#